data_AF-A0A7W6H217-F1
#
_entry.id   AF-A0A7W6H217-F1
#
_cell.length_a   1.000
_cell.length_b   1.000
_cell.length_c   1.000
_cell.angle_alpha   90.00
_cell.angle_beta   90.00
_cell.angle_gamma   90.00
#
_symmetry.space_group_name_H-M   'P 1'
#
loop_
_entity.id
_entity.type
_entity.pdbx_description
1 polymer ?
#
loop_
_entity_poly.entity_id
_entity_poly.type
_entity_poly.pdbx_seq_one_letter_code
_entity_poly.pdbx_strand_id
1 'polypeptide(L)'
;MTLIHDGPGTYDIHAPIDFDALKTIIAARGPYVLEFEKWMVRVSISVQSGNDTDVISIVQSKGFTALATIISRQTVESFESTVALAETFIAQPQLLYDPDAEQQYIEAEIRTHLGIDPRTIYAEGLPETGLEVVLSEACKTDPWRAQSLKIIFQQLFEQSERLQNVGSLNGVSGLKDLLGSSSHLVNFMQGQYNAGFLTGRLISEYFVRYEIEHFAQKGVSFEEGQQRRIDASGKVSNTQRHQRIEAMLTQMEQLARENPIFARLSINKLADIAIENAAEHDGKLWRQGKGRRDAYLDEMKSDLRYQSRFKVLQKKTG
;
A
#
# COMPACT_ATOMS: atom_id res chain seq x y z
N MET A 1 -28.01 11.72 -12.18
CA MET A 1 -27.61 13.11 -11.90
C MET A 1 -26.58 13.03 -10.80
N THR A 2 -25.30 13.16 -11.17
CA THR A 2 -24.16 13.05 -10.25
C THR A 2 -24.03 14.38 -9.53
N LEU A 3 -24.06 14.38 -8.20
CA LEU A 3 -23.80 15.58 -7.42
C LEU A 3 -22.30 15.85 -7.49
N ILE A 4 -21.91 16.97 -8.08
CA ILE A 4 -20.51 17.41 -8.17
C ILE A 4 -20.41 18.64 -7.27
N HIS A 5 -19.56 18.58 -6.24
CA HIS A 5 -19.32 19.71 -5.37
C HIS A 5 -18.33 20.68 -6.01
N ASP A 6 -18.85 21.78 -6.59
CA ASP A 6 -18.01 22.94 -6.94
C ASP A 6 -17.67 23.70 -5.64
N GLY A 7 -16.38 23.83 -5.34
CA GLY A 7 -15.92 24.69 -4.24
C GLY A 7 -16.30 26.16 -4.49
N PRO A 8 -16.39 27.02 -3.47
CA PRO A 8 -16.92 28.37 -3.63
C PRO A 8 -16.04 29.22 -4.58
N GLY A 9 -16.48 29.38 -5.83
CA GLY A 9 -15.79 30.13 -6.88
C GLY A 9 -16.12 29.60 -8.29
N THR A 10 -17.42 29.63 -8.61
CA THR A 10 -18.12 29.46 -9.90
C THR A 10 -17.25 29.28 -11.15
N TYR A 11 -16.72 28.08 -11.36
CA TYR A 11 -16.37 27.64 -12.69
C TYR A 11 -17.47 26.71 -13.17
N ASP A 12 -18.20 27.09 -14.21
CA ASP A 12 -19.30 26.27 -14.70
C ASP A 12 -18.75 25.01 -15.38
N ILE A 13 -18.69 23.93 -14.62
CA ILE A 13 -18.17 22.63 -15.06
C ILE A 13 -18.97 22.00 -16.20
N HIS A 14 -20.20 22.47 -16.46
CA HIS A 14 -21.09 21.99 -17.51
C HIS A 14 -21.07 22.87 -18.76
N ALA A 15 -20.51 24.07 -18.67
CA ALA A 15 -20.31 24.95 -19.82
C ALA A 15 -19.08 24.51 -20.66
N PRO A 16 -18.96 25.01 -21.92
CA PRO A 16 -17.74 24.90 -22.70
C PRO A 16 -16.52 25.35 -21.90
N ILE A 17 -15.43 24.61 -22.04
CA ILE A 17 -14.22 24.83 -21.24
C ILE A 17 -13.56 26.16 -21.63
N ASP A 18 -13.55 27.11 -20.70
CA ASP A 18 -12.69 28.30 -20.76
C ASP A 18 -11.35 27.93 -20.09
N PHE A 19 -10.38 27.53 -20.91
CA PHE A 19 -9.09 27.03 -20.42
C PHE A 19 -8.33 28.09 -19.61
N ASP A 20 -8.37 29.36 -20.00
CA ASP A 20 -7.62 30.41 -19.32
C ASP A 20 -8.25 30.74 -17.95
N ALA A 21 -9.58 30.68 -17.85
CA ALA A 21 -10.29 30.74 -16.57
C ALA A 21 -9.97 29.53 -15.69
N LEU A 22 -10.06 28.31 -16.23
CA LEU A 22 -9.74 27.07 -15.51
C LEU A 22 -8.29 27.08 -14.98
N LYS A 23 -7.34 27.49 -15.83
CA LYS A 23 -5.92 27.64 -15.50
C LYS A 23 -5.71 28.65 -14.37
N THR A 24 -6.39 29.80 -14.42
CA THR A 24 -6.32 30.82 -13.36
C THR A 24 -6.80 30.27 -12.02
N ILE A 25 -7.87 29.47 -12.03
CA ILE A 25 -8.40 28.81 -10.84
C ILE A 25 -7.42 27.77 -10.30
N ILE A 26 -6.85 26.94 -11.17
CA ILE A 26 -5.86 25.92 -10.80
C ILE A 26 -4.60 26.55 -10.21
N ALA A 27 -4.10 27.64 -10.80
CA ALA A 27 -2.95 28.36 -10.28
C ALA A 27 -3.21 28.95 -8.88
N ALA A 28 -4.43 29.41 -8.61
CA ALA A 28 -4.79 30.01 -7.34
C ALA A 28 -5.10 29.00 -6.23
N ARG A 29 -5.62 27.81 -6.58
CA ARG A 29 -6.24 26.87 -5.61
C ARG A 29 -5.65 25.46 -5.63
N GLY A 30 -4.72 25.17 -6.54
CA GLY A 30 -4.23 23.82 -6.79
C GLY A 30 -5.10 23.07 -7.81
N PRO A 31 -4.89 21.76 -7.98
CA PRO A 31 -5.60 20.96 -8.99
C PRO A 31 -7.11 21.12 -8.91
N TYR A 32 -7.78 21.20 -10.07
CA TYR A 32 -9.23 21.23 -10.14
C TYR A 32 -9.76 19.81 -9.99
N VAL A 33 -10.60 19.57 -8.98
CA VAL A 33 -11.02 18.22 -8.57
C VAL A 33 -12.50 18.01 -8.81
N LEU A 34 -12.84 16.96 -9.54
CA LEU A 34 -14.20 16.48 -9.76
C LEU A 34 -14.40 15.15 -9.04
N GLU A 35 -15.36 15.09 -8.12
CA GLU A 35 -15.70 13.89 -7.37
C GLU A 35 -16.97 13.23 -7.92
N PHE A 36 -16.87 11.93 -8.21
CA PHE A 36 -17.96 11.11 -8.73
C PHE A 36 -18.36 10.10 -7.65
N GLU A 37 -19.20 10.52 -6.71
CA GLU A 37 -19.58 9.75 -5.51
C GLU A 37 -20.08 8.33 -5.84
N LYS A 38 -20.92 8.21 -6.88
CA LYS A 38 -21.49 6.93 -7.31
C LYS A 38 -20.42 5.90 -7.68
N TRP A 39 -19.26 6.35 -8.16
CA TRP A 39 -18.17 5.50 -8.59
C TRP A 39 -17.02 5.44 -7.57
N MET A 40 -17.08 6.30 -6.54
CA MET A 40 -15.99 6.57 -5.60
C MET A 40 -14.68 6.90 -6.32
N VAL A 41 -14.79 7.69 -7.40
CA VAL A 41 -13.67 8.08 -8.24
C VAL A 41 -13.51 9.59 -8.18
N ARG A 42 -12.26 10.04 -8.13
CA ARG A 42 -11.89 11.45 -8.20
C ARG A 42 -11.06 11.69 -9.47
N VAL A 43 -11.44 12.66 -10.28
CA VAL A 43 -10.63 13.13 -11.41
C VAL A 43 -10.05 14.49 -11.04
N SER A 44 -8.73 14.64 -11.13
CA SER A 44 -8.01 15.87 -10.82
C SER A 44 -7.32 16.38 -12.08
N ILE A 45 -7.46 17.67 -12.36
CA ILE A 45 -6.86 18.37 -13.50
C ILE A 45 -5.82 19.33 -12.95
N SER A 46 -4.58 19.19 -13.39
CA SER A 46 -3.48 20.08 -13.01
C SER A 46 -2.91 20.75 -14.24
N VAL A 47 -2.50 22.01 -14.12
CA VAL A 47 -1.85 22.76 -15.20
C VAL A 47 -0.52 23.27 -14.69
N GLN A 48 0.56 22.94 -15.40
CA GLN A 48 1.89 23.48 -15.17
C GLN A 48 2.31 24.30 -16.40
N SER A 49 2.48 25.60 -16.21
CA SER A 49 2.92 26.50 -17.28
C SER A 49 4.43 26.51 -17.39
N GLY A 50 4.94 26.14 -18.56
CA GLY A 50 6.33 26.34 -18.97
C GLY A 50 6.53 27.64 -19.74
N ASN A 51 7.77 27.90 -20.17
CA ASN A 51 8.13 29.13 -20.89
C ASN A 51 7.42 29.26 -22.26
N ASP A 52 7.05 28.14 -22.89
CA ASP A 52 6.41 28.13 -24.23
C ASP A 52 5.15 27.25 -24.35
N THR A 53 4.84 26.40 -23.37
CA THR A 53 3.69 25.47 -23.43
C THR A 53 3.08 25.19 -22.05
N ASP A 54 1.77 24.94 -22.04
CA ASP A 54 1.06 24.43 -20.86
C ASP A 54 1.04 22.90 -20.87
N VAL A 55 1.50 22.30 -19.78
CA VAL A 55 1.43 20.86 -19.54
C VAL A 55 0.20 20.59 -18.67
N ILE A 56 -0.77 19.85 -19.19
CA ILE A 56 -2.01 19.52 -18.47
C ILE A 56 -1.98 18.06 -18.06
N SER A 57 -2.03 17.80 -16.75
CA SER A 57 -2.12 16.44 -16.21
C SER A 57 -3.54 16.12 -15.79
N ILE A 58 -4.04 14.97 -16.22
CA ILE A 58 -5.32 14.39 -15.79
C ILE A 58 -5.03 13.18 -14.93
N VAL A 59 -5.50 13.19 -13.69
CA VAL A 59 -5.32 12.11 -12.72
C VAL A 59 -6.66 11.54 -12.29
N GLN A 60 -6.92 10.28 -12.55
CA GLN A 60 -8.03 9.54 -11.95
C GLN A 60 -7.54 8.79 -10.71
N SER A 61 -8.20 8.95 -9.58
CA SER A 61 -7.86 8.25 -8.34
C SER A 61 -9.08 7.58 -7.70
N LYS A 62 -8.84 6.42 -7.07
CA LYS A 62 -9.82 5.67 -6.30
C LYS A 62 -9.12 4.99 -5.12
N GLY A 63 -9.33 5.50 -3.91
CA GLY A 63 -8.62 5.03 -2.72
C GLY A 63 -7.12 5.24 -2.83
N PHE A 64 -6.34 4.16 -2.89
CA PHE A 64 -4.87 4.20 -2.98
C PHE A 64 -4.32 4.10 -4.41
N THR A 65 -5.18 3.88 -5.41
CA THR A 65 -4.77 3.74 -6.81
C THR A 65 -5.00 5.05 -7.55
N ALA A 66 -4.02 5.49 -8.35
CA ALA A 66 -4.14 6.61 -9.26
C ALA A 66 -3.59 6.26 -10.65
N LEU A 67 -4.25 6.74 -11.70
CA LEU A 67 -3.80 6.70 -13.09
C LEU A 67 -3.67 8.13 -13.58
N ALA A 68 -2.66 8.43 -14.38
CA ALA A 68 -2.38 9.78 -14.83
C ALA A 68 -1.93 9.81 -16.29
N THR A 69 -2.34 10.84 -17.02
CA THR A 69 -1.84 11.15 -18.36
C THR A 69 -1.59 12.64 -18.51
N ILE A 70 -0.88 13.00 -19.58
CA ILE A 70 -0.65 14.38 -20.00
C ILE A 70 -1.40 14.61 -21.31
N ILE A 71 -2.16 15.70 -21.38
CA ILE A 71 -2.87 16.12 -22.59
C ILE A 71 -2.55 17.57 -22.96
N SER A 72 -2.78 17.91 -24.23
CA SER A 72 -2.57 19.26 -24.73
C SER A 72 -3.76 20.18 -24.41
N ARG A 73 -3.53 21.50 -24.45
CA ARG A 73 -4.61 22.51 -24.35
C ARG A 73 -5.69 22.28 -25.41
N GLN A 74 -5.29 22.01 -26.65
CA GLN A 74 -6.23 21.75 -27.75
C GLN A 74 -7.11 20.52 -27.45
N THR A 75 -6.53 19.48 -26.85
CA THR A 75 -7.28 18.30 -26.42
C THR A 75 -8.29 18.67 -25.34
N VAL A 76 -7.90 19.45 -24.34
CA VAL A 76 -8.82 19.92 -23.28
C VAL A 76 -9.96 20.73 -23.87
N GLU A 77 -9.67 21.76 -24.66
CA GLU A 77 -10.67 22.65 -25.26
C GLU A 77 -11.58 21.96 -26.29
N SER A 78 -11.22 20.75 -26.75
CA SER A 78 -12.07 19.95 -27.64
C SER A 78 -13.27 19.29 -26.94
N PHE A 79 -13.27 19.23 -25.61
CA PHE A 79 -14.38 18.66 -24.85
C PHE A 79 -15.49 19.69 -24.61
N GLU A 80 -16.74 19.23 -24.65
CA GLU A 80 -17.92 20.07 -24.46
C GLU A 80 -17.99 20.71 -23.07
N SER A 81 -17.40 20.07 -22.06
CA SER A 81 -17.37 20.56 -20.69
C SER A 81 -16.32 19.83 -19.86
N THR A 82 -16.00 20.35 -18.67
CA THR A 82 -15.03 19.71 -17.77
C THR A 82 -15.58 18.40 -17.20
N VAL A 83 -16.91 18.31 -17.05
CA VAL A 83 -17.58 17.05 -16.72
C VAL A 83 -17.45 16.04 -17.86
N ALA A 84 -17.67 16.44 -19.11
CA ALA A 84 -17.53 15.52 -20.26
C ALA A 84 -16.09 15.00 -20.42
N LEU A 85 -15.09 15.85 -20.20
CA LEU A 85 -13.68 15.47 -20.10
C LEU A 85 -13.49 14.38 -19.04
N ALA A 86 -13.92 14.63 -17.81
CA ALA A 86 -13.75 13.69 -16.70
C ALA A 86 -14.53 12.37 -16.91
N GLU A 87 -15.77 12.43 -17.38
CA GLU A 87 -16.57 11.23 -17.70
C GLU A 87 -15.92 10.39 -18.79
N THR A 88 -15.29 11.01 -19.79
CA THR A 88 -14.56 10.30 -20.84
C THR A 88 -13.39 9.51 -20.27
N PHE A 89 -12.57 10.11 -19.40
CA PHE A 89 -11.44 9.42 -18.78
C PHE A 89 -11.87 8.35 -17.77
N ILE A 90 -13.04 8.48 -17.15
CA ILE A 90 -13.59 7.42 -16.30
C ILE A 90 -14.13 6.26 -17.15
N ALA A 91 -14.79 6.55 -18.26
CA ALA A 91 -15.35 5.53 -19.16
C ALA A 91 -14.26 4.82 -19.99
N GLN A 92 -13.13 5.49 -20.22
CA GLN A 92 -12.01 5.03 -21.04
C GLN A 92 -10.69 5.13 -20.27
N PRO A 93 -10.48 4.32 -19.21
CA PRO A 93 -9.29 4.41 -18.36
C PRO A 93 -7.98 4.13 -19.10
N GLN A 94 -8.03 3.47 -20.27
CA GLN A 94 -6.87 3.31 -21.15
C GLN A 94 -6.30 4.64 -21.67
N LEU A 95 -7.09 5.73 -21.67
CA LEU A 95 -6.60 7.07 -22.03
C LEU A 95 -5.75 7.69 -20.90
N LEU A 96 -5.89 7.20 -19.66
CA LEU A 96 -5.08 7.58 -18.50
C LEU A 96 -3.83 6.70 -18.36
N TYR A 97 -3.69 5.69 -19.22
CA TYR A 97 -2.48 4.91 -19.28
C TYR A 97 -1.49 5.71 -20.10
N ASP A 98 -0.59 6.42 -19.41
CA ASP A 98 0.62 6.93 -20.02
C ASP A 98 1.68 5.82 -19.94
N PRO A 99 1.89 5.04 -21.01
CA PRO A 99 2.98 4.05 -21.04
C PRO A 99 4.33 4.70 -20.74
N ASP A 100 4.47 6.03 -20.90
CA ASP A 100 5.70 6.72 -20.61
C ASP A 100 6.05 6.71 -19.12
N ALA A 101 5.15 6.63 -18.14
CA ALA A 101 5.57 6.72 -16.74
C ALA A 101 6.33 5.45 -16.27
N GLU A 102 5.78 4.27 -16.55
CA GLU A 102 6.44 2.98 -16.25
C GLU A 102 7.68 2.79 -17.13
N GLN A 103 7.60 3.19 -18.40
CA GLN A 103 8.74 3.15 -19.30
C GLN A 103 9.84 4.14 -18.90
N GLN A 104 9.51 5.37 -18.51
CA GLN A 104 10.47 6.37 -18.01
C GLN A 104 11.16 5.90 -16.75
N TYR A 105 10.41 5.31 -15.83
CA TYR A 105 10.98 4.70 -14.64
C TYR A 105 11.96 3.59 -15.02
N ILE A 106 11.56 2.64 -15.88
CA ILE A 106 12.45 1.54 -16.24
C ILE A 106 13.66 2.01 -17.07
N GLU A 107 13.50 3.05 -17.90
CA GLU A 107 14.60 3.71 -18.60
C GLU A 107 15.61 4.34 -17.63
N ALA A 108 15.11 4.97 -16.56
CA ALA A 108 15.95 5.52 -15.50
C ALA A 108 16.68 4.41 -14.73
N GLU A 109 16.02 3.28 -14.47
CA GLU A 109 16.65 2.10 -13.86
C GLU A 109 17.72 1.51 -14.78
N ILE A 110 17.46 1.38 -16.08
CA ILE A 110 18.45 0.92 -17.08
C ILE A 110 19.67 1.86 -17.07
N ARG A 111 19.45 3.17 -17.08
CA ARG A 111 20.53 4.16 -17.01
C ARG A 111 21.35 4.03 -15.72
N THR A 112 20.67 3.96 -14.60
CA THR A 112 21.30 3.90 -13.27
C THR A 112 22.09 2.61 -13.08
N HIS A 113 21.55 1.49 -13.54
CA HIS A 113 22.06 0.16 -13.18
C HIS A 113 22.91 -0.51 -14.25
N LEU A 114 22.72 -0.16 -15.52
CA LEU A 114 23.47 -0.69 -16.65
C LEU A 114 24.38 0.36 -17.32
N GLY A 115 24.25 1.65 -16.98
CA GLY A 115 25.03 2.73 -17.61
C GLY A 115 24.62 3.04 -19.04
N ILE A 116 23.47 2.52 -19.49
CA ILE A 116 22.95 2.70 -20.85
C ILE A 116 21.90 3.80 -20.81
N ASP A 117 21.97 4.80 -21.67
CA ASP A 117 20.87 5.76 -21.83
C ASP A 117 19.93 5.33 -22.96
N PRO A 118 18.75 4.71 -22.67
CA PRO A 118 17.92 4.12 -23.71
C PRO A 118 17.43 5.14 -24.73
N ARG A 119 17.17 6.38 -24.29
CA ARG A 119 16.69 7.46 -25.17
C ARG A 119 17.71 7.84 -26.24
N THR A 120 18.99 7.86 -25.87
CA THR A 120 20.08 8.10 -26.81
C THR A 120 20.14 6.97 -27.83
N ILE A 121 20.04 5.71 -27.36
CA ILE A 121 20.04 4.53 -28.25
C ILE A 121 18.81 4.50 -29.17
N TYR A 122 17.63 4.91 -28.70
CA TYR A 122 16.45 5.00 -29.55
C TYR A 122 16.62 6.06 -30.64
N ALA A 123 17.26 7.18 -30.34
CA ALA A 123 17.43 8.28 -31.30
C ALA A 123 18.56 8.01 -32.32
N GLU A 124 19.66 7.42 -31.86
CA GLU A 124 20.90 7.31 -32.63
C GLU A 124 21.19 5.89 -33.14
N GLY A 125 20.46 4.89 -32.63
CA GLY A 125 20.72 3.48 -32.88
C GLY A 125 21.81 2.91 -31.96
N LEU A 126 22.19 1.65 -32.21
CA LEU A 126 23.26 1.00 -31.46
C LEU A 126 24.65 1.53 -31.91
N PRO A 127 25.58 1.78 -30.97
CA PRO A 127 26.94 2.20 -31.32
C PRO A 127 27.66 1.11 -32.14
N GLU A 128 28.47 1.52 -33.13
CA GLU A 128 29.26 0.59 -33.95
C GLU A 128 30.24 -0.26 -33.12
N THR A 129 30.71 0.29 -32.00
CA THR A 129 31.62 -0.39 -31.06
C THR A 129 30.91 -1.41 -30.16
N GLY A 130 29.58 -1.54 -30.27
CA GLY A 130 28.76 -2.32 -29.36
C GLY A 130 28.40 -1.56 -28.09
N LEU A 131 27.44 -2.13 -27.35
CA LEU A 131 26.88 -1.51 -26.15
C LEU A 131 27.76 -1.81 -24.93
N GLU A 132 28.40 -0.79 -24.36
CA GLU A 132 29.16 -0.93 -23.13
C GLU A 132 28.23 -0.90 -21.92
N VAL A 133 28.28 -1.94 -21.08
CA VAL A 133 27.42 -2.07 -19.89
C VAL A 133 28.26 -1.86 -18.63
N VAL A 134 27.95 -0.81 -17.88
CA VAL A 134 28.58 -0.51 -16.60
C VAL A 134 27.61 -0.86 -15.47
N LEU A 135 27.88 -1.98 -14.79
CA LEU A 135 27.01 -2.46 -13.72
C LEU A 135 27.17 -1.63 -12.44
N SER A 136 26.05 -1.16 -11.90
CA SER A 136 25.97 -0.62 -10.54
C SER A 136 26.31 -1.67 -9.47
N GLU A 137 26.64 -1.23 -8.24
CA GLU A 137 26.86 -2.14 -7.11
C GLU A 137 25.65 -3.06 -6.83
N ALA A 138 24.43 -2.52 -6.93
CA ALA A 138 23.21 -3.31 -6.76
C ALA A 138 23.11 -4.47 -7.76
N CYS A 139 23.52 -4.25 -9.01
CA CYS A 139 23.57 -5.27 -10.05
C CYS A 139 24.75 -6.23 -9.91
N LYS A 140 25.86 -5.81 -9.31
CA LYS A 140 26.97 -6.70 -8.95
C LYS A 140 26.55 -7.67 -7.84
N THR A 141 25.75 -7.20 -6.88
CA THR A 141 25.23 -8.03 -5.79
C THR A 141 24.04 -8.90 -6.20
N ASP A 142 23.20 -8.44 -7.13
CA ASP A 142 22.10 -9.22 -7.69
C ASP A 142 22.18 -9.29 -9.23
N PRO A 143 22.81 -10.34 -9.77
CA PRO A 143 22.91 -10.56 -11.21
C PRO A 143 21.56 -10.65 -11.92
N TRP A 144 20.48 -11.03 -11.22
CA TRP A 144 19.15 -11.07 -11.81
C TRP A 144 18.63 -9.68 -12.15
N ARG A 145 18.94 -8.66 -11.34
CA ARG A 145 18.54 -7.28 -11.63
C ARG A 145 19.14 -6.81 -12.95
N ALA A 146 20.42 -7.10 -13.16
CA ALA A 146 21.11 -6.77 -14.40
C ALA A 146 20.50 -7.52 -15.60
N GLN A 147 20.22 -8.81 -15.45
CA GLN A 147 19.64 -9.63 -16.52
C GLN A 147 18.22 -9.18 -16.90
N SER A 148 17.37 -8.90 -15.92
CA SER A 148 16.01 -8.41 -16.15
C SER A 148 16.02 -7.08 -16.89
N LEU A 149 16.83 -6.11 -16.45
CA LEU A 149 16.94 -4.82 -17.11
C LEU A 149 17.48 -4.93 -18.54
N LYS A 150 18.43 -5.83 -18.81
CA LYS A 150 18.92 -6.10 -20.17
C LYS A 150 17.83 -6.63 -21.09
N ILE A 151 17.05 -7.60 -20.62
CA ILE A 151 15.95 -8.18 -21.41
C ILE A 151 14.88 -7.11 -21.68
N ILE A 152 14.51 -6.32 -20.66
CA ILE A 152 13.54 -5.23 -20.82
C ILE A 152 14.04 -4.20 -21.84
N PHE A 153 15.30 -3.75 -21.70
CA PHE A 153 15.93 -2.84 -22.65
C PHE A 153 15.89 -3.37 -24.08
N GLN A 154 16.25 -4.63 -24.29
CA GLN A 154 16.23 -5.25 -25.62
C GLN A 154 14.82 -5.24 -26.22
N GLN A 155 13.79 -5.58 -25.43
CA GLN A 155 12.41 -5.58 -25.91
C GLN A 155 11.91 -4.16 -26.25
N LEU A 156 12.23 -3.17 -25.42
CA LEU A 156 11.89 -1.77 -25.68
C LEU A 156 12.61 -1.24 -26.93
N PHE A 157 13.90 -1.57 -27.09
CA PHE A 157 14.68 -1.18 -28.27
C PHE A 157 14.11 -1.81 -29.55
N GLU A 158 13.85 -3.12 -29.56
CA GLU A 158 13.24 -3.82 -30.71
C GLU A 158 11.88 -3.23 -31.08
N GLN A 159 11.07 -2.82 -30.09
CA GLN A 159 9.81 -2.13 -30.35
C GLN A 159 10.01 -0.74 -30.95
N SER A 160 10.94 0.04 -30.39
CA SER A 160 11.30 1.37 -30.90
C SER A 160 11.76 1.30 -32.36
N GLU A 161 12.66 0.37 -32.70
CA GLU A 161 13.10 0.15 -34.08
C GLU A 161 11.95 -0.25 -34.99
N ARG A 162 11.06 -1.13 -34.55
CA ARG A 162 9.87 -1.52 -35.34
C ARG A 162 8.95 -0.33 -35.61
N LEU A 163 8.75 0.55 -34.64
CA LEU A 163 7.92 1.74 -34.79
C LEU A 163 8.57 2.78 -35.71
N GLN A 164 9.87 3.01 -35.57
CA GLN A 164 10.62 3.92 -36.45
C GLN A 164 10.63 3.46 -37.91
N ASN A 165 10.80 2.15 -38.14
CA ASN A 165 10.78 1.55 -39.47
C ASN A 165 9.40 1.62 -40.16
N VAL A 166 8.32 1.80 -39.39
CA VAL A 166 6.96 1.96 -39.93
C VAL A 166 6.64 3.43 -40.26
N GLY A 167 7.43 4.39 -39.76
CA GLY A 167 7.28 5.82 -40.03
C GLY A 167 6.05 6.48 -39.36
N SER A 168 5.74 7.73 -39.74
CA SER A 168 4.54 8.43 -39.27
C SER A 168 3.27 7.79 -39.85
N LEU A 169 2.45 7.20 -38.98
CA LEU A 169 1.16 6.57 -39.31
C LEU A 169 0.04 7.56 -39.69
N ASN A 170 0.36 8.84 -39.92
CA ASN A 170 -0.63 9.88 -40.22
C ASN A 170 -1.32 9.71 -41.59
N GLY A 171 -0.94 8.71 -42.40
CA GLY A 171 -1.61 8.35 -43.64
C GLY A 171 -2.05 6.89 -43.66
N VAL A 172 -3.36 6.65 -43.56
CA VAL A 172 -4.00 5.32 -43.75
C VAL A 172 -3.63 4.69 -45.11
N SER A 173 -3.28 5.51 -46.11
CA SER A 173 -2.76 5.05 -47.40
C SER A 173 -1.38 4.38 -47.29
N GLY A 174 -0.47 4.92 -46.48
CA GLY A 174 0.89 4.39 -46.30
C GLY A 174 0.91 3.02 -45.62
N LEU A 175 0.02 2.78 -44.65
CA LEU A 175 -0.12 1.47 -43.99
C LEU A 175 -0.53 0.35 -44.96
N LYS A 176 -1.40 0.66 -45.92
CA LYS A 176 -1.90 -0.32 -46.89
C LYS A 176 -0.82 -0.70 -47.91
N ASP A 177 0.01 0.27 -48.30
CA ASP A 177 1.15 0.07 -49.21
C ASP A 177 2.33 -0.63 -48.49
N LEU A 178 2.58 -0.32 -47.21
CA LEU A 178 3.65 -0.93 -46.40
C LEU A 178 3.36 -2.39 -46.05
N LEU A 179 2.10 -2.73 -45.78
CA LEU A 179 1.70 -4.06 -45.31
C LEU A 179 1.12 -4.92 -46.44
N GLY A 180 0.72 -4.36 -47.57
CA GLY A 180 0.36 -5.07 -48.82
C GLY A 180 -0.90 -5.94 -48.77
N SER A 181 -1.37 -6.36 -47.59
CA SER A 181 -2.58 -7.16 -47.41
C SER A 181 -3.16 -7.03 -45.99
N SER A 182 -4.46 -7.32 -45.84
CA SER A 182 -5.14 -7.32 -44.54
C SER A 182 -4.55 -8.36 -43.57
N SER A 183 -4.04 -9.49 -44.05
CA SER A 183 -3.42 -10.52 -43.21
C SER A 183 -2.08 -10.05 -42.62
N HIS A 184 -1.29 -9.29 -43.38
CA HIS A 184 -0.05 -8.69 -42.87
C HIS A 184 -0.31 -7.61 -41.82
N LEU A 185 -1.38 -6.81 -41.98
CA LEU A 185 -1.80 -5.86 -40.94
C LEU A 185 -2.21 -6.57 -39.66
N VAL A 186 -2.99 -7.65 -39.75
CA VAL A 186 -3.37 -8.46 -38.57
C VAL A 186 -2.14 -9.05 -37.89
N ASN A 187 -1.21 -9.63 -38.66
CA ASN A 187 0.04 -10.18 -38.12
C ASN A 187 0.92 -9.10 -37.46
N PHE A 188 1.00 -7.92 -38.05
CA PHE A 188 1.71 -6.77 -37.48
C PHE A 188 1.08 -6.34 -36.15
N MET A 189 -0.23 -6.11 -36.12
CA MET A 189 -0.97 -5.72 -34.90
C MET A 189 -0.83 -6.77 -33.80
N GLN A 190 -0.90 -8.06 -34.14
CA GLN A 190 -0.72 -9.15 -33.19
C GLN A 190 0.73 -9.22 -32.67
N GLY A 191 1.71 -8.94 -33.53
CA GLY A 191 3.12 -8.81 -33.14
C GLY A 191 3.34 -7.66 -32.16
N GLN A 192 2.74 -6.49 -32.41
CA GLN A 192 2.80 -5.34 -31.50
C GLN A 192 2.13 -5.63 -30.16
N TYR A 193 0.93 -6.23 -30.18
CA TYR A 193 0.22 -6.62 -28.97
C TYR A 193 1.01 -7.61 -28.12
N ASN A 194 1.57 -8.67 -28.73
CA ASN A 194 2.37 -9.66 -28.02
C ASN A 194 3.65 -9.06 -27.44
N ALA A 195 4.34 -8.20 -28.20
CA ALA A 195 5.53 -7.52 -27.74
C ALA A 195 5.22 -6.60 -26.55
N GLY A 196 4.17 -5.78 -26.66
CA GLY A 196 3.71 -4.91 -25.58
C GLY A 196 3.32 -5.68 -24.32
N PHE A 197 2.56 -6.77 -24.47
CA PHE A 197 2.17 -7.64 -23.35
C PHE A 197 3.39 -8.26 -22.64
N LEU A 198 4.34 -8.82 -23.40
CA LEU A 198 5.55 -9.42 -22.83
C LEU A 198 6.42 -8.38 -22.12
N THR A 199 6.55 -7.19 -22.71
CA THR A 199 7.34 -6.09 -22.13
C THR A 199 6.69 -5.59 -20.85
N GLY A 200 5.38 -5.36 -20.85
CA GLY A 200 4.63 -4.96 -19.66
C GLY A 200 4.71 -6.01 -18.53
N ARG A 201 4.69 -7.30 -18.89
CA ARG A 201 4.90 -8.38 -17.92
C ARG A 201 6.30 -8.33 -17.30
N LEU A 202 7.34 -8.16 -18.11
CA LEU A 202 8.73 -8.10 -17.62
C LEU A 202 8.96 -6.88 -16.71
N ILE A 203 8.41 -5.72 -17.09
CA ILE A 203 8.43 -4.51 -16.26
C ILE A 203 7.68 -4.77 -14.94
N SER A 204 6.49 -5.37 -14.99
CA SER A 204 5.72 -5.70 -13.78
C SER A 204 6.48 -6.65 -12.85
N GLU A 205 7.10 -7.71 -13.39
CA GLU A 205 7.91 -8.65 -12.61
C GLU A 205 9.12 -7.95 -11.95
N TYR A 206 9.74 -7.00 -12.67
CA TYR A 206 10.81 -6.17 -12.11
C TYR A 206 10.31 -5.31 -10.93
N PHE A 207 9.21 -4.57 -11.13
CA PHE A 207 8.61 -3.73 -10.09
C PHE A 207 8.23 -4.53 -8.84
N VAL A 208 7.58 -5.68 -9.02
CA VAL A 208 7.19 -6.54 -7.90
C VAL A 208 8.40 -6.92 -7.06
N ARG A 209 9.48 -7.36 -7.70
CA ARG A 209 10.65 -7.87 -7.00
C ARG A 209 11.49 -6.79 -6.32
N TYR A 210 11.69 -5.65 -6.98
CA TYR A 210 12.64 -4.65 -6.48
C TYR A 210 11.99 -3.48 -5.74
N GLU A 211 10.72 -3.18 -6.02
CA GLU A 211 10.01 -2.08 -5.36
C GLU A 211 9.00 -2.59 -4.33
N ILE A 212 8.23 -3.63 -4.62
CA ILE A 212 7.09 -4.04 -3.78
C ILE A 212 7.49 -5.07 -2.71
N GLU A 213 8.31 -6.07 -3.07
CA GLU A 213 8.59 -7.23 -2.21
C GLU A 213 9.21 -6.83 -0.85
N HIS A 214 10.07 -5.81 -0.86
CA HIS A 214 10.63 -5.20 0.35
C HIS A 214 9.56 -4.74 1.35
N PHE A 215 8.50 -4.07 0.88
CA PHE A 215 7.42 -3.60 1.72
C PHE A 215 6.55 -4.75 2.22
N ALA A 216 6.32 -5.76 1.38
CA ALA A 216 5.62 -6.98 1.78
C ALA A 216 6.37 -7.70 2.93
N GLN A 217 7.69 -7.86 2.80
CA GLN A 217 8.54 -8.45 3.85
C GLN A 217 8.50 -7.64 5.16
N LYS A 218 8.53 -6.29 5.06
CA LYS A 218 8.34 -5.40 6.23
C LYS A 218 7.00 -5.63 6.90
N GLY A 219 5.91 -5.74 6.13
CA GLY A 219 4.57 -6.04 6.64
C GLY A 219 4.53 -7.35 7.44
N VAL A 220 5.04 -8.44 6.84
CA VAL A 220 5.11 -9.74 7.51
C VAL A 220 5.92 -9.65 8.82
N SER A 221 7.08 -8.99 8.79
CA SER A 221 7.91 -8.84 10.00
C SER A 221 7.21 -8.06 11.12
N PHE A 222 6.38 -7.07 10.77
CA PHE A 222 5.61 -6.29 11.72
C PHE A 222 4.50 -7.12 12.37
N GLU A 223 3.76 -7.89 11.57
CA GLU A 223 2.73 -8.80 12.05
C GLU A 223 3.31 -9.87 12.98
N GLU A 224 4.43 -10.50 12.59
CA GLU A 224 5.13 -11.44 13.46
C GLU A 224 5.58 -10.79 14.77
N GLY A 225 6.13 -9.57 14.71
CA GLY A 225 6.54 -8.82 15.88
C GLY A 225 5.37 -8.43 16.78
N GLN A 226 4.21 -8.13 16.20
CA GLN A 226 2.98 -7.90 16.95
C GLN A 226 2.47 -9.18 17.62
N GLN A 227 2.44 -10.29 16.88
CA GLN A 227 2.03 -11.59 17.43
C GLN A 227 2.93 -12.02 18.59
N ARG A 228 4.25 -11.90 18.45
CA ARG A 228 5.21 -12.19 19.54
C ARG A 228 4.94 -11.33 20.78
N ARG A 229 4.58 -10.06 20.61
CA ARG A 229 4.22 -9.17 21.73
C ARG A 229 2.90 -9.58 22.40
N ILE A 230 1.91 -9.98 21.61
CA ILE A 230 0.63 -10.51 22.11
C ILE A 230 0.88 -11.78 22.93
N ASP A 231 1.66 -12.73 22.40
CA ASP A 231 1.97 -13.98 23.05
C ASP A 231 2.77 -13.77 24.35
N ALA A 232 3.76 -12.86 24.33
CA ALA A 232 4.54 -12.51 25.51
C ALA A 232 3.66 -11.83 26.59
N SER A 233 2.79 -10.91 26.19
CA SER A 233 1.83 -10.25 27.09
C SER A 233 0.86 -11.25 27.72
N GLY A 234 0.35 -12.21 26.93
CA GLY A 234 -0.51 -13.28 27.41
C GLY A 234 0.18 -14.16 28.46
N LYS A 235 1.45 -14.54 28.23
CA LYS A 235 2.27 -15.30 29.19
C LYS A 235 2.50 -14.52 30.49
N VAL A 236 2.91 -13.26 30.40
CA VAL A 236 3.16 -12.41 31.58
C VAL A 236 1.89 -12.19 32.39
N SER A 237 0.75 -11.95 31.72
CA SER A 237 -0.56 -11.79 32.37
C SER A 237 -0.96 -13.06 33.14
N ASN A 238 -0.75 -14.24 32.54
CA ASN A 238 -1.04 -15.51 33.18
C ASN A 238 -0.12 -15.77 34.40
N THR A 239 1.18 -15.50 34.27
CA THR A 239 2.13 -15.63 35.39
C THR A 239 1.77 -14.71 36.56
N GLN A 240 1.45 -13.44 36.29
CA GLN A 240 1.02 -12.50 37.33
C GLN A 240 -0.30 -12.92 37.99
N ARG A 241 -1.21 -13.53 37.23
CA ARG A 241 -2.46 -14.10 37.78
C ARG A 241 -2.16 -15.22 38.78
N HIS A 242 -1.28 -16.15 38.44
CA HIS A 242 -0.86 -17.21 39.36
C HIS A 242 -0.13 -16.66 40.59
N GLN A 243 0.75 -15.69 40.43
CA GLN A 243 1.42 -15.03 41.55
C GLN A 243 0.42 -14.38 42.52
N ARG A 244 -0.63 -13.72 42.01
CA ARG A 244 -1.70 -13.15 42.84
C ARG A 244 -2.48 -14.22 43.60
N ILE A 245 -2.81 -15.33 42.94
CA ILE A 245 -3.52 -16.46 43.56
C ILE A 245 -2.67 -17.07 44.68
N GLU A 246 -1.39 -17.33 44.44
CA GLU A 246 -0.46 -17.83 45.46
C GLU A 246 -0.29 -16.87 46.63
N ALA A 247 -0.12 -15.58 46.35
CA ALA A 247 0.01 -14.56 47.40
C ALA A 247 -1.27 -14.48 48.25
N MET A 248 -2.45 -14.48 47.63
CA MET A 248 -3.73 -14.49 48.33
C MET A 248 -3.88 -15.75 49.18
N LEU A 249 -3.63 -16.94 48.62
CA LEU A 249 -3.78 -18.21 49.33
C LEU A 249 -2.85 -18.28 50.56
N THR A 250 -1.60 -17.85 50.39
CA THR A 250 -0.61 -17.82 51.46
C THR A 250 -1.04 -16.89 52.59
N GLN A 251 -1.58 -15.72 52.26
CA GLN A 251 -2.11 -14.79 53.26
C GLN A 251 -3.36 -15.33 53.97
N MET A 252 -4.26 -16.02 53.25
CA MET A 252 -5.40 -16.70 53.88
C MET A 252 -4.95 -17.78 54.87
N GLU A 253 -3.93 -18.57 54.52
CA GLU A 253 -3.34 -19.58 55.40
C GLU A 253 -2.68 -18.98 56.63
N GLN A 254 -1.97 -17.86 56.45
CA GLN A 254 -1.33 -17.14 57.53
C GLN A 254 -2.37 -16.57 58.51
N LEU A 255 -3.37 -15.85 58.02
CA LEU A 255 -4.45 -15.28 58.81
C LEU A 255 -5.21 -16.35 59.62
N ALA A 256 -5.54 -17.48 58.99
CA ALA A 256 -6.23 -18.58 59.65
C ALA A 256 -5.36 -19.29 60.70
N ARG A 257 -4.02 -19.26 60.57
CA ARG A 257 -3.09 -19.86 61.52
C ARG A 257 -2.81 -18.94 62.72
N GLU A 258 -2.61 -17.66 62.46
CA GLU A 258 -2.20 -16.69 63.48
C GLU A 258 -3.36 -16.25 64.38
N ASN A 259 -4.59 -16.25 63.86
CA ASN A 259 -5.76 -15.92 64.66
C ASN A 259 -6.94 -16.87 64.37
N PRO A 260 -7.29 -17.76 65.32
CA PRO A 260 -8.41 -18.69 65.17
C PRO A 260 -9.77 -18.04 64.92
N ILE A 261 -9.94 -16.74 65.16
CA ILE A 261 -11.17 -15.99 64.84
C ILE A 261 -11.32 -15.85 63.32
N PHE A 262 -10.23 -15.61 62.58
CA PHE A 262 -10.27 -15.52 61.12
C PHE A 262 -10.60 -16.86 60.47
N ALA A 263 -10.22 -17.96 61.11
CA ALA A 263 -10.62 -19.30 60.68
C ALA A 263 -12.14 -19.54 60.78
N ARG A 264 -12.91 -18.68 61.45
CA ARG A 264 -14.38 -18.78 61.53
C ARG A 264 -15.10 -17.82 60.57
N LEU A 265 -14.38 -17.00 59.82
CA LEU A 265 -14.97 -16.12 58.81
C LEU A 265 -15.35 -16.91 57.56
N SER A 266 -16.33 -16.40 56.81
CA SER A 266 -16.62 -16.94 55.48
C SER A 266 -15.41 -16.78 54.56
N ILE A 267 -15.22 -17.75 53.68
CA ILE A 267 -14.06 -17.80 52.77
C ILE A 267 -13.89 -16.51 51.95
N ASN A 268 -15.00 -15.87 51.57
CA ASN A 268 -14.99 -14.61 50.81
C ASN A 268 -14.42 -13.46 51.64
N LYS A 269 -14.84 -13.32 52.91
CA LYS A 269 -14.32 -12.28 53.81
C LYS A 269 -12.85 -12.50 54.16
N LEU A 270 -12.45 -13.76 54.34
CA LEU A 270 -11.05 -14.12 54.54
C LEU A 270 -10.20 -13.76 53.31
N ALA A 271 -10.72 -13.98 52.11
CA ALA A 271 -10.04 -13.64 50.86
C ALA A 271 -9.93 -12.12 50.65
N ASP A 272 -10.96 -11.34 50.99
CA ASP A 272 -10.90 -9.87 50.91
C ASP A 272 -9.77 -9.30 51.79
N ILE A 273 -9.68 -9.75 53.05
CA ILE A 273 -8.61 -9.33 53.98
C ILE A 273 -7.23 -9.83 53.48
N ALA A 274 -7.17 -11.05 52.94
CA ALA A 274 -5.92 -11.60 52.41
C ALA A 274 -5.41 -10.85 51.17
N ILE A 275 -6.31 -10.36 50.30
CA ILE A 275 -5.95 -9.51 49.15
C ILE A 275 -5.39 -8.17 49.62
N GLU A 276 -6.01 -7.55 50.63
CA GLU A 276 -5.54 -6.30 51.22
C GLU A 276 -4.12 -6.48 51.79
N ASN A 277 -3.92 -7.49 52.63
CA ASN A 277 -2.61 -7.80 53.20
C ASN A 277 -1.58 -8.14 52.11
N ALA A 278 -1.93 -8.96 51.12
CA ALA A 278 -1.02 -9.31 50.03
C ALA A 278 -0.62 -8.07 49.20
N ALA A 279 -1.55 -7.12 49.02
CA ALA A 279 -1.29 -5.89 48.29
C ALA A 279 -0.46 -4.87 49.07
N GLU A 280 -0.53 -4.87 50.40
CA GLU A 280 0.37 -4.09 51.24
C GLU A 280 1.81 -4.58 51.13
N HIS A 281 2.01 -5.90 51.02
CA HIS A 281 3.35 -6.50 50.89
C HIS A 281 3.92 -6.39 49.46
N ASP A 282 3.10 -6.55 48.42
CA ASP A 282 3.51 -6.39 47.02
C ASP A 282 2.52 -5.53 46.22
N GLY A 283 2.58 -4.22 46.46
CA GLY A 283 1.71 -3.26 45.76
C GLY A 283 1.89 -3.26 44.23
N LYS A 284 3.03 -3.76 43.70
CA LYS A 284 3.29 -3.79 42.26
C LYS A 284 2.50 -4.91 41.58
N LEU A 285 2.47 -6.10 42.18
CA LEU A 285 1.70 -7.25 41.68
C LEU A 285 0.18 -6.98 41.69
N TRP A 286 -0.28 -6.18 42.66
CA TRP A 286 -1.68 -5.87 42.92
C TRP A 286 -2.15 -4.52 42.37
N ARG A 287 -1.36 -3.84 41.52
CA ARG A 287 -1.83 -2.61 40.83
C ARG A 287 -3.10 -2.83 40.01
N GLN A 288 -3.26 -4.03 39.47
CA GLN A 288 -4.44 -4.48 38.76
C GLN A 288 -4.89 -5.83 39.33
N GLY A 289 -6.21 -6.03 39.49
CA GLY A 289 -6.79 -7.32 39.89
C GLY A 289 -7.30 -7.43 41.32
N LYS A 290 -7.14 -6.41 42.19
CA LYS A 290 -7.70 -6.43 43.56
C LYS A 290 -9.19 -6.78 43.62
N GLY A 291 -9.99 -6.26 42.69
CA GLY A 291 -11.43 -6.53 42.60
C GLY A 291 -11.83 -7.88 42.00
N ARG A 292 -10.87 -8.78 41.72
CA ARG A 292 -11.14 -10.08 41.07
C ARG A 292 -11.18 -11.26 42.05
N ARG A 293 -11.55 -11.03 43.32
CA ARG A 293 -11.65 -12.05 44.37
C ARG A 293 -12.31 -13.34 43.88
N ASP A 294 -13.53 -13.23 43.33
CA ASP A 294 -14.33 -14.41 42.97
C ASP A 294 -13.64 -15.25 41.88
N ALA A 295 -13.02 -14.59 40.90
CA ALA A 295 -12.26 -15.28 39.85
C ALA A 295 -11.03 -16.03 40.41
N TYR A 296 -10.37 -15.49 41.43
CA TYR A 296 -9.25 -16.17 42.09
C TYR A 296 -9.73 -17.36 42.92
N LEU A 297 -10.83 -17.21 43.66
CA LEU A 297 -11.41 -18.29 44.44
C LEU A 297 -11.90 -19.44 43.56
N ASP A 298 -12.52 -19.14 42.41
CA ASP A 298 -12.97 -20.17 41.47
C ASP A 298 -11.81 -20.91 40.81
N GLU A 299 -10.71 -20.22 40.53
CA GLU A 299 -9.48 -20.87 40.06
C GLU A 299 -8.84 -21.73 41.15
N MET A 300 -8.86 -21.30 42.42
CA MET A 300 -8.39 -22.13 43.53
C MET A 300 -9.20 -23.41 43.72
N LYS A 301 -10.50 -23.39 43.42
CA LYS A 301 -11.37 -24.58 43.48
C LYS A 301 -11.10 -25.56 42.34
N SER A 302 -10.80 -25.04 41.15
CA SER A 302 -10.73 -25.83 39.91
C SER A 302 -9.31 -26.28 39.56
N ASP A 303 -8.28 -25.49 39.88
CA ASP A 303 -6.90 -25.78 39.54
C ASP A 303 -6.24 -26.72 40.56
N LEU A 304 -5.69 -27.84 40.07
CA LEU A 304 -5.02 -28.86 40.87
C LEU A 304 -3.87 -28.32 41.73
N ARG A 305 -3.23 -27.22 41.30
CA ARG A 305 -2.11 -26.59 42.02
C ARG A 305 -2.53 -26.05 43.39
N TYR A 306 -3.72 -25.47 43.48
CA TYR A 306 -4.19 -24.76 44.67
C TYR A 306 -5.25 -25.55 45.44
N GLN A 307 -5.96 -26.45 44.74
CA GLN A 307 -7.15 -27.12 45.26
C GLN A 307 -6.93 -27.83 46.60
N SER A 308 -5.79 -28.51 46.78
CA SER A 308 -5.48 -29.22 48.04
C SER A 308 -5.43 -28.24 49.23
N ARG A 309 -4.64 -27.17 49.10
CA ARG A 309 -4.48 -26.12 50.11
C ARG A 309 -5.79 -25.40 50.39
N PHE A 310 -6.51 -25.04 49.32
CA PHE A 310 -7.78 -24.34 49.42
C PHE A 310 -8.88 -25.18 50.12
N LYS A 311 -8.96 -26.49 49.84
CA LYS A 311 -9.90 -27.41 50.53
C LYS A 311 -9.63 -27.49 52.03
N VAL A 312 -8.37 -27.43 52.47
CA VAL A 312 -8.01 -27.42 53.89
C VAL A 312 -8.52 -26.15 54.57
N LEU A 313 -8.40 -25.00 53.90
CA LEU A 313 -8.95 -23.75 54.41
C LEU A 313 -10.48 -23.79 54.50
N GLN A 314 -11.15 -24.23 53.44
CA GLN A 314 -12.62 -24.34 53.43
C GLN A 314 -13.15 -25.19 54.58
N LYS A 315 -12.53 -26.35 54.84
CA LYS A 315 -12.91 -27.22 55.97
C LYS A 315 -12.79 -26.56 57.34
N LYS A 316 -11.91 -25.57 57.48
CA LYS A 316 -11.72 -24.82 58.74
C LYS A 316 -12.71 -23.67 58.88
N THR A 317 -13.10 -23.06 57.75
CA THR A 317 -13.99 -21.88 57.69
C THR A 317 -15.49 -22.19 57.66
N GLY A 318 -15.88 -23.47 57.53
CA GLY A 318 -17.27 -23.92 57.48
C GLY A 318 -17.65 -24.45 56.10
#